data_AF-A0A4U8UH94-F1
#
_entry.id   AF-A0A4U8UH94-F1
#
_cell.length_a   1.000
_cell.length_b   1.000
_cell.length_c   1.000
_cell.angle_alpha   90.00
_cell.angle_beta   90.00
_cell.angle_gamma   90.00
#
_symmetry.space_group_name_H-M   'P 1'
#
loop_
_entity.id
_entity.type
_entity.pdbx_description
1 polymer ?
#
loop_
_entity_poly.entity_id
_entity_poly.type
_entity_poly.pdbx_seq_one_letter_code
_entity_poly.pdbx_strand_id
1 'polypeptide(L)' 'MKTSARNQLYGEIVSIKEGQVNAEVILKLKENTMIVSAITLHSLKELG' A
#
# COMPACT_ATOMS: atom_id res chain seq x y z
N MET A 1 -5.26 -13.05 -6.21
CA MET A 1 -3.83 -13.44 -6.13
C MET A 1 -3.62 -14.24 -4.85
N LYS A 2 -3.05 -15.45 -4.89
CA LYS A 2 -2.82 -16.28 -3.68
C LYS A 2 -1.33 -16.24 -3.33
N THR A 3 -0.96 -15.47 -2.32
CA THR A 3 0.41 -15.39 -1.79
C THR A 3 0.53 -16.24 -0.53
N SER A 4 1.74 -16.64 -0.16
CA SER A 4 2.01 -17.40 1.08
C SER A 4 1.80 -16.57 2.36
N ALA A 5 1.69 -15.25 2.24
CA ALA A 5 1.45 -14.35 3.35
C ALA A 5 0.09 -14.67 4.00
N ARG A 6 0.12 -14.96 5.31
CA ARG A 6 -1.09 -15.28 6.10
C ARG A 6 -2.05 -14.10 6.21
N ASN A 7 -1.51 -12.88 6.26
CA ASN A 7 -2.29 -11.67 6.40
C ASN A 7 -2.41 -10.97 5.05
N GLN A 8 -3.62 -10.94 4.52
CA GLN A 8 -3.97 -10.17 3.34
C GLN A 8 -5.03 -9.16 3.77
N LEU A 9 -4.58 -7.92 3.95
CA LEU A 9 -5.41 -6.85 4.46
C LEU A 9 -5.87 -6.00 3.29
N TYR A 10 -7.18 -6.00 3.05
CA TYR A 10 -7.82 -5.24 1.99
C TYR A 10 -8.33 -3.92 2.57
N GLY A 11 -8.08 -2.83 1.86
CA GLY A 11 -8.50 -1.49 2.25
C GLY A 11 -8.55 -0.56 1.04
N GLU A 12 -9.12 0.61 1.25
CA GLU A 12 -9.17 1.67 0.24
C GLU A 12 -7.89 2.50 0.31
N ILE A 13 -7.31 2.83 -0.85
CA ILE A 13 -6.16 3.73 -0.91
C ILE A 13 -6.67 5.15 -0.62
N VAL A 14 -6.21 5.74 0.47
CA VAL A 14 -6.58 7.12 0.85
C VAL A 14 -5.55 8.14 0.43
N SER A 15 -4.28 7.74 0.28
CA SER A 15 -3.21 8.63 -0.18
C SER A 15 -2.02 7.84 -0.69
N ILE A 16 -1.32 8.40 -1.66
CA ILE A 16 -0.05 7.90 -2.17
C ILE A 16 0.94 9.07 -2.14
N LYS A 17 2.10 8.86 -1.53
CA LYS A 17 3.20 9.81 -1.50
C LYS A 17 4.41 9.20 -2.17
N GLU A 18 4.72 9.73 -3.35
CA GLU A 18 5.91 9.33 -4.10
C GLU A 18 7.15 10.04 -3.56
N GLY A 19 8.15 9.26 -3.17
CA GLY A 19 9.51 9.75 -2.93
C GLY A 19 10.43 9.39 -4.10
N GLN A 20 11.71 9.69 -3.96
CA GLN A 20 12.70 9.45 -5.02
C GLN A 20 12.99 7.95 -5.24
N VAL A 21 12.93 7.15 -4.18
CA VAL A 21 13.24 5.70 -4.21
C VAL A 21 12.09 4.88 -3.65
N ASN A 22 11.50 5.32 -2.54
CA ASN A 22 10.34 4.68 -1.93
C ASN A 22 9.08 5.49 -2.19
N ALA A 23 7.94 4.82 -2.17
CA ALA A 23 6.62 5.42 -2.12
C ALA A 23 5.87 4.91 -0.90
N GLU A 24 5.12 5.80 -0.27
CA GLU A 24 4.25 5.49 0.85
C GLU A 24 2.81 5.42 0.35
N VAL A 25 2.14 4.30 0.56
CA VAL A 25 0.73 4.09 0.23
C VAL A 25 -0.03 3.95 1.55
N ILE A 26 -0.99 4.85 1.77
CA ILE A 26 -1.84 4.82 2.95
C ILE A 26 -3.16 4.15 2.58
N LEU A 27 -3.48 3.07 3.30
CA LEU A 27 -4.67 2.26 3.13
C LEU A 27 -5.59 2.43 4.33
N LYS A 28 -6.87 2.70 4.11
CA LYS A 28 -7.91 2.68 5.13
C LYS A 28 -8.61 1.32 5.09
N LEU A 29 -8.52 0.57 6.19
CA LEU A 29 -9.19 -0.74 6.31
C LEU A 29 -10.60 -0.56 6.86
N LYS A 30 -10.74 0.26 7.91
CA LYS A 30 -11.98 0.60 8.61
C LYS A 30 -11.90 2.06 9.09
N GLU A 31 -13.00 2.61 9.60
CA GLU A 31 -13.07 4.04 9.98
C GLU A 31 -11.91 4.54 10.84
N ASN A 32 -11.43 3.72 11.78
CA ASN A 32 -10.35 4.08 12.70
C ASN A 32 -9.05 3.29 12.49
N THR A 33 -8.85 2.67 11.33
CA THR A 33 -7.64 1.88 11.07
C THR A 33 -7.03 2.22 9.72
N MET A 34 -5.85 2.81 9.78
CA MET A 34 -5.00 3.09 8.63
C MET A 34 -3.75 2.23 8.68
N ILE A 35 -3.30 1.77 7.51
CA ILE A 35 -2.04 1.08 7.32
C ILE A 35 -1.20 1.91 6.36
N VAL A 36 0.06 2.14 6.72
CA VAL A 36 1.05 2.77 5.85
C VAL A 36 1.93 1.67 5.29
N SER A 37 1.96 1.53 3.97
CA SER A 37 2.84 0.63 3.25
C SER A 37 3.95 1.43 2.58
N ALA A 38 5.20 1.15 2.93
CA ALA A 38 6.35 1.68 2.23
C ALA A 38 6.83 0.63 1.22
N ILE A 39 6.70 0.96 -0.07
CA ILE A 39 7.15 0.13 -1.18
C ILE A 39 8.15 0.91 -2.04
N THR A 40 8.83 0.23 -2.97
CA THR A 40 9.69 0.95 -3.92
C THR A 40 8.84 1.73 -4.91
N LEU A 41 9.35 2.87 -5.38
CA LEU A 41 8.71 3.70 -6.41
C LEU A 41 8.49 2.89 -7.70
N HIS A 42 9.39 1.97 -8.01
CA HIS A 42 9.25 1.09 -9.16
C HIS A 42 8.03 0.19 -9.03
N SER A 43 7.88 -0.49 -7.89
CA SER A 43 6.70 -1.34 -7.63
C SER A 43 5.39 -0.55 -7.66
N LEU A 44 5.38 0.70 -7.18
CA LEU A 44 4.21 1.56 -7.28
C LEU A 44 3.81 1.81 -8.75
N LYS A 45 4.79 2.05 -9.63
CA LYS A 45 4.55 2.30 -11.07
C LYS A 45 4.09 1.05 -11.82
N GLU A 46 4.48 -0.14 -11.38
CA GLU A 46 4.04 -1.41 -11.95
C GLU A 46 2.62 -1.83 -11.54
N LEU A 47 2.04 -1.21 -10.51
CA LEU A 47 0.67 -1.50 -10.04
C LEU A 47 -0.43 -0.87 -10.93
N GLY A 48 -0.06 -0.21 -12.03
CA GLY A 48 -0.97 0.43 -13.00
C GLY A 48 -1.53 -0.51 -14.04
#